data_AF-J6ECL8-F1
#
_entry.id   AF-J6ECL8-F1
#
_cell.length_a   1.000
_cell.length_b   1.000
_cell.length_c   1.000
_cell.angle_alpha   90.00
_cell.angle_beta   90.00
_cell.angle_gamma   90.00
#
_symmetry.space_group_name_H-M   'P 1'
#
loop_
_entity.id
_entity.type
_entity.pdbx_description
1 polymer ?
#
loop_
_entity_poly.entity_id
_entity_poly.type
_entity_poly.pdbx_seq_one_letter_code
_entity_poly.pdbx_strand_id
1 'polypeptide(L)'
;MFKIPGFGKAAANHTPPDMTNVNTRPRHLKVSNCPNNSYALANVAAVSPNDFPNNIYIIIDNLFVFTTRHSNEIPPETVGFNGNQRTWGGWSLNQEVQAKAFDLFKYSSKQSYLGSIDIDISFRARGKAVNTVFDQDELAKQFVRCYESQIFSPTQYLIMEFQGHFFDLKIRNVQAIDLGDIEPTAAVATGIETKGILTKQTQINFFKGRDGLVNLKSSNSLRPRSNAVIRPDFKFEDLGVGGLDKEFTKIFRRAFASRIFPPSVIEKLGISHVKGLLLYGPPGTGKTLIARKIGTMLNG
;
A
#
# COMPACT_ATOMS: atom_id res chain seq x y z
N MET A 1 -27.99 -24.56 -13.91
CA MET A 1 -27.62 -23.80 -12.71
C MET A 1 -26.10 -23.88 -12.56
N PHE A 2 -25.35 -22.93 -13.14
CA PHE A 2 -23.89 -22.96 -13.14
C PHE A 2 -23.36 -22.40 -11.82
N LYS A 3 -22.75 -23.27 -11.01
CA LYS A 3 -22.10 -22.93 -9.74
C LYS A 3 -20.70 -22.39 -10.04
N ILE A 4 -20.48 -21.11 -9.82
CA ILE A 4 -19.16 -20.48 -9.91
C ILE A 4 -18.29 -21.04 -8.76
N PRO A 5 -17.05 -21.52 -9.00
CA PRO A 5 -16.17 -21.95 -7.92
C PRO A 5 -15.86 -20.76 -7.00
N GLY A 6 -16.10 -20.93 -5.70
CA GLY A 6 -15.73 -19.93 -4.71
C GLY A 6 -14.22 -19.70 -4.75
N PHE A 7 -13.80 -18.50 -5.15
CA PHE A 7 -12.41 -18.09 -5.04
C PHE A 7 -11.98 -18.18 -3.58
N GLY A 8 -11.01 -19.04 -3.30
CA GLY A 8 -10.42 -19.22 -1.98
C GLY A 8 -9.97 -17.86 -1.45
N LYS A 9 -10.44 -17.50 -0.25
CA LYS A 9 -9.95 -16.35 0.50
C LYS A 9 -8.45 -16.55 0.74
N ALA A 10 -7.60 -15.91 -0.06
CA ALA A 10 -6.19 -15.78 0.28
C ALA A 10 -6.12 -15.01 1.61
N ALA A 11 -5.55 -15.63 2.65
CA ALA A 11 -5.25 -14.94 3.89
C ALA A 11 -4.25 -13.83 3.58
N ALA A 12 -4.70 -12.57 3.60
CA ALA A 12 -3.81 -11.43 3.47
C ALA A 12 -3.01 -11.32 4.77
N ASN A 13 -1.67 -11.43 4.67
CA ASN A 13 -0.81 -11.10 5.80
C ASN A 13 -0.77 -9.57 5.93
N HIS A 14 -1.41 -9.05 6.98
CA HIS A 14 -1.60 -7.62 7.21
C HIS A 14 -0.38 -6.90 7.81
N THR A 15 0.77 -7.57 7.87
CA THR A 15 2.00 -7.01 8.43
C THR A 15 3.15 -7.09 7.41
N PRO A 16 3.97 -6.03 7.27
CA PRO A 16 5.17 -6.10 6.46
C PRO A 16 6.06 -7.27 6.90
N PRO A 17 6.67 -8.01 5.97
CA PRO A 17 7.49 -9.14 6.30
C PRO A 17 8.79 -8.72 6.98
N ASP A 18 9.31 -9.58 7.85
CA ASP A 18 10.61 -9.34 8.45
C ASP A 18 11.75 -9.73 7.51
N MET A 19 12.60 -8.76 7.18
CA MET A 19 13.71 -8.90 6.24
C MET A 19 15.08 -9.08 6.93
N THR A 20 15.15 -9.10 8.27
CA THR A 20 16.40 -9.08 9.04
C THR A 20 17.36 -10.24 8.71
N ASN A 21 16.84 -11.45 8.56
CA ASN A 21 17.62 -12.68 8.36
C ASN A 21 17.47 -13.29 6.96
N VAL A 22 17.02 -12.51 5.98
CA VAL A 22 16.82 -13.00 4.61
C VAL A 22 18.14 -12.95 3.84
N ASN A 23 18.48 -14.04 3.14
CA ASN A 23 19.65 -14.10 2.27
C ASN A 23 19.57 -13.06 1.14
N THR A 24 20.55 -12.17 1.08
CA THR A 24 20.61 -11.05 0.13
C THR A 24 21.37 -11.36 -1.16
N ARG A 25 21.94 -12.57 -1.30
CA ARG A 25 22.67 -12.96 -2.51
C ARG A 25 21.74 -12.90 -3.73
N PRO A 26 22.15 -12.22 -4.82
CA PRO A 26 21.40 -12.24 -6.06
C PRO A 26 21.27 -13.64 -6.63
N ARG A 27 20.13 -13.91 -7.26
CA ARG A 27 19.81 -15.13 -7.99
C ARG A 27 19.42 -14.74 -9.41
N HIS A 28 19.78 -15.58 -10.37
CA HIS A 28 19.30 -15.46 -11.74
C HIS A 28 18.12 -16.40 -11.92
N LEU A 29 16.99 -15.88 -12.37
CA LEU A 29 15.75 -16.62 -12.57
C LEU A 29 15.28 -16.43 -14.01
N LYS A 30 14.59 -17.42 -14.56
CA LYS A 30 13.88 -17.27 -15.84
C LYS A 30 12.43 -16.84 -15.60
N VAL A 31 11.98 -15.85 -16.36
CA VAL A 31 10.60 -15.37 -16.29
C VAL A 31 9.64 -16.41 -16.88
N SER A 32 8.61 -16.75 -16.11
CA SER A 32 7.52 -17.63 -16.53
C SER A 32 6.16 -16.93 -16.36
N ASN A 33 5.10 -17.53 -16.92
CA ASN A 33 3.77 -17.05 -16.65
C ASN A 33 3.36 -17.46 -15.22
N CYS A 34 2.63 -16.59 -14.52
CA CYS A 34 2.06 -16.97 -13.22
C CYS A 34 1.14 -18.20 -13.38
N PRO A 35 1.09 -19.09 -12.36
CA PRO A 35 0.46 -20.40 -12.51
C PRO A 35 -1.07 -20.32 -12.68
N ASN A 36 -1.73 -19.42 -11.94
CA ASN A 36 -3.17 -19.26 -12.00
C ASN A 36 -3.64 -17.89 -11.47
N ASN A 37 -4.97 -17.65 -11.54
CA ASN A 37 -5.58 -16.37 -11.16
C ASN A 37 -5.36 -15.98 -9.69
N SER A 38 -5.16 -16.95 -8.78
CA SER A 38 -4.90 -16.64 -7.37
C SER A 38 -3.57 -15.91 -7.15
N TYR A 39 -2.61 -16.09 -8.07
CA TYR A 39 -1.34 -15.36 -8.11
C TYR A 39 -1.48 -14.09 -8.95
N ALA A 40 -2.13 -14.20 -10.11
CA ALA A 40 -2.28 -13.07 -11.03
C ALA A 40 -2.96 -11.87 -10.39
N LEU A 41 -4.03 -12.08 -9.61
CA LEU A 41 -4.77 -11.02 -8.93
C LEU A 41 -4.12 -10.52 -7.63
N ALA A 42 -3.16 -11.28 -7.10
CA ALA A 42 -2.52 -10.97 -5.83
C ALA A 42 -1.29 -10.06 -5.95
N ASN A 43 -0.87 -9.70 -7.18
CA ASN A 43 0.29 -8.85 -7.43
C ASN A 43 1.59 -9.36 -6.77
N VAL A 44 1.79 -10.67 -6.77
CA VAL A 44 2.97 -11.34 -6.19
C VAL A 44 3.93 -11.82 -7.26
N ALA A 45 5.18 -12.07 -6.88
CA ALA A 45 6.11 -12.89 -7.65
C ALA A 45 5.93 -14.35 -7.23
N ALA A 46 5.46 -15.21 -8.14
CA ALA A 46 5.33 -16.63 -7.85
C ALA A 46 6.71 -17.30 -7.93
N VAL A 47 7.17 -17.93 -6.85
CA VAL A 47 8.53 -18.49 -6.75
C VAL A 47 8.52 -19.90 -6.17
N SER A 48 9.55 -20.68 -6.48
CA SER A 48 9.78 -21.97 -5.83
C SER A 48 10.23 -21.77 -4.37
N PRO A 49 9.83 -22.64 -3.43
CA PRO A 49 10.37 -22.66 -2.07
C PRO A 49 11.88 -22.82 -1.98
N ASN A 50 12.53 -23.37 -3.02
CA ASN A 50 13.97 -23.57 -3.07
C ASN A 50 14.76 -22.28 -3.36
N ASP A 51 14.10 -21.28 -3.96
CA ASP A 51 14.75 -20.04 -4.40
C ASP A 51 14.62 -18.94 -3.36
N PHE A 52 13.40 -18.67 -2.89
CA PHE A 52 13.14 -17.59 -1.94
C PHE A 52 12.16 -18.04 -0.85
N PRO A 53 12.27 -17.49 0.38
CA PRO A 53 11.22 -17.60 1.39
C PRO A 53 9.86 -17.09 0.89
N ASN A 54 8.79 -17.56 1.52
CA ASN A 54 7.43 -17.09 1.22
C ASN A 54 7.22 -15.72 1.88
N ASN A 55 6.42 -14.86 1.25
CA ASN A 55 5.99 -13.59 1.82
C ASN A 55 7.18 -12.72 2.28
N ILE A 56 8.16 -12.50 1.41
CA ILE A 56 9.22 -11.51 1.61
C ILE A 56 9.25 -10.53 0.44
N TYR A 57 9.94 -9.41 0.58
CA TYR A 57 10.16 -8.53 -0.55
C TYR A 57 11.40 -8.94 -1.35
N ILE A 58 11.27 -8.96 -2.66
CA ILE A 58 12.38 -9.10 -3.60
C ILE A 58 12.37 -7.95 -4.60
N ILE A 59 13.54 -7.59 -5.11
CA ILE A 59 13.72 -6.65 -6.20
C ILE A 59 14.29 -7.38 -7.40
N ILE A 60 13.67 -7.15 -8.56
CA ILE A 60 14.05 -7.70 -9.85
C ILE A 60 14.74 -6.61 -10.67
N ASP A 61 15.87 -6.93 -11.28
CA ASP A 61 16.69 -6.05 -12.12
C ASP A 61 16.95 -4.68 -11.48
N ASN A 62 17.09 -4.68 -10.15
CA ASN A 62 17.33 -3.50 -9.31
C ASN A 62 16.25 -2.40 -9.36
N LEU A 63 15.10 -2.64 -9.99
CA LEU A 63 14.04 -1.64 -10.17
C LEU A 63 12.67 -2.09 -9.64
N PHE A 64 12.29 -3.34 -9.90
CA PHE A 64 10.91 -3.79 -9.76
C PHE A 64 10.73 -4.62 -8.48
N VAL A 65 9.96 -4.10 -7.53
CA VAL A 65 9.77 -4.77 -6.22
C VAL A 65 8.47 -5.55 -6.19
N PHE A 66 8.52 -6.76 -5.65
CA PHE A 66 7.37 -7.63 -5.45
C PHE A 66 7.42 -8.34 -4.10
N THR A 67 6.25 -8.74 -3.61
CA THR A 67 6.15 -9.72 -2.52
C THR A 67 6.18 -11.14 -3.11
N THR A 68 6.99 -12.02 -2.54
CA THR A 68 7.05 -13.43 -2.97
C THR A 68 5.83 -14.21 -2.52
N ARG A 69 5.39 -15.15 -3.35
CA ARG A 69 4.46 -16.20 -2.96
C ARG A 69 4.95 -17.54 -3.49
N HIS A 70 5.04 -18.52 -2.59
CA HIS A 70 5.40 -19.88 -2.97
C HIS A 70 4.38 -20.50 -3.95
N SER A 71 4.90 -21.26 -4.90
CA SER A 71 4.10 -22.11 -5.78
C SER A 71 4.86 -23.40 -6.08
N ASN A 72 4.16 -24.53 -5.98
CA ASN A 72 4.70 -25.83 -6.41
C ASN A 72 4.57 -26.03 -7.93
N GLU A 73 3.79 -25.17 -8.62
CA GLU A 73 3.62 -25.18 -10.08
C GLU A 73 4.72 -24.39 -10.80
N ILE A 74 5.57 -23.69 -10.06
CA ILE A 74 6.70 -22.91 -10.59
C ILE A 74 8.00 -23.71 -10.37
N PRO A 75 8.71 -24.10 -11.44
CA PRO A 75 9.99 -24.79 -11.31
C PRO A 75 11.02 -23.94 -10.54
N PRO A 76 11.97 -24.55 -9.81
CA PRO A 76 13.14 -23.85 -9.30
C PRO A 76 13.86 -23.06 -10.40
N GLU A 77 14.52 -21.97 -10.03
CA GLU A 77 15.22 -21.04 -10.93
C GLU A 77 14.28 -20.31 -11.92
N THR A 78 12.98 -20.25 -11.60
CA THR A 78 12.00 -19.48 -12.37
C THR A 78 11.17 -18.56 -11.49
N VAL A 79 10.67 -17.47 -12.08
CA VAL A 79 9.76 -16.53 -11.41
C VAL A 79 8.52 -16.28 -12.28
N GLY A 80 7.36 -16.58 -11.70
CA GLY A 80 6.07 -16.44 -12.35
C GLY A 80 5.50 -15.03 -12.19
N PHE A 81 5.22 -14.38 -13.31
CA PHE A 81 4.57 -13.08 -13.38
C PHE A 81 3.33 -13.13 -14.26
N ASN A 82 2.30 -12.36 -13.91
CA ASN A 82 1.16 -12.13 -14.82
C ASN A 82 1.58 -11.21 -15.98
N GLY A 83 0.71 -11.08 -16.99
CA GLY A 83 1.00 -10.26 -18.17
C GLY A 83 1.36 -8.80 -17.85
N ASN A 84 0.64 -8.14 -16.94
CA ASN A 84 0.86 -6.72 -16.60
C ASN A 84 2.19 -6.51 -15.87
N GLN A 85 2.55 -7.43 -14.97
CA GLN A 85 3.83 -7.40 -14.27
C GLN A 85 5.01 -7.57 -15.24
N ARG A 86 4.88 -8.47 -16.24
CA ARG A 86 5.87 -8.61 -17.31
C ARG A 86 5.94 -7.37 -18.20
N THR A 87 4.79 -6.78 -18.56
CA THR A 87 4.75 -5.51 -19.30
C THR A 87 5.42 -4.37 -18.52
N TRP A 88 5.24 -4.33 -17.20
CA TRP A 88 5.90 -3.34 -16.34
C TRP A 88 7.42 -3.51 -16.33
N GLY A 89 7.90 -4.75 -16.15
CA GLY A 89 9.32 -5.08 -16.16
C GLY A 89 9.98 -5.10 -17.55
N GLY A 90 9.18 -5.06 -18.62
CA GLY A 90 9.69 -5.25 -19.99
C GLY A 90 10.20 -6.66 -20.27
N TRP A 91 9.66 -7.68 -19.57
CA TRP A 91 10.17 -9.04 -19.64
C TRP A 91 9.39 -9.95 -20.59
N SER A 92 10.12 -10.72 -21.38
CA SER A 92 9.58 -11.81 -22.19
C SER A 92 9.60 -13.14 -21.43
N LEU A 93 8.81 -14.13 -21.88
CA LEU A 93 8.90 -15.48 -21.32
C LEU A 93 10.30 -16.07 -21.58
N ASN A 94 10.82 -16.79 -20.60
CA ASN A 94 12.17 -17.36 -20.54
C ASN A 94 13.32 -16.35 -20.48
N GLN A 95 13.05 -15.05 -20.43
CA GLN A 95 14.07 -14.04 -20.21
C GLN A 95 14.71 -14.24 -18.82
N GLU A 96 16.03 -14.17 -18.77
CA GLU A 96 16.77 -14.20 -17.53
C GLU A 96 16.71 -12.84 -16.84
N VAL A 97 16.42 -12.84 -15.54
CA VAL A 97 16.33 -11.66 -14.68
C VAL A 97 17.10 -11.89 -13.39
N GLN A 98 17.61 -10.82 -12.81
CA GLN A 98 18.30 -10.87 -11.53
C GLN A 98 17.33 -10.53 -10.39
N ALA A 99 17.14 -11.45 -9.45
CA ALA A 99 16.32 -11.27 -8.26
C ALA A 99 17.18 -11.25 -6.99
N LYS A 100 16.91 -10.33 -6.07
CA LYS A 100 17.54 -10.31 -4.73
C LYS A 100 16.54 -9.92 -3.65
N ALA A 101 16.76 -10.35 -2.42
CA ALA A 101 15.97 -9.88 -1.29
C ALA A 101 16.06 -8.35 -1.16
N PHE A 102 14.94 -7.72 -0.85
CA PHE A 102 14.82 -6.26 -0.81
C PHE A 102 14.39 -5.78 0.56
N ASP A 103 15.25 -4.99 1.21
CA ASP A 103 14.94 -4.37 2.49
C ASP A 103 14.63 -2.89 2.28
N LEU A 104 13.35 -2.53 2.32
CA LEU A 104 12.91 -1.16 2.08
C LEU A 104 13.47 -0.18 3.12
N PHE A 105 13.62 -0.60 4.38
CA PHE A 105 14.12 0.28 5.45
C PHE A 105 15.61 0.61 5.28
N LYS A 106 16.37 -0.27 4.62
CA LYS A 106 17.74 0.02 4.19
C LYS A 106 17.79 0.87 2.92
N TYR A 107 16.78 0.75 2.06
CA TYR A 107 16.70 1.46 0.78
C TYR A 107 16.27 2.92 0.93
N SER A 108 15.11 3.15 1.53
CA SER A 108 14.58 4.48 1.83
C SER A 108 14.94 4.80 3.27
N SER A 109 15.94 5.65 3.47
CA SER A 109 16.53 5.94 4.79
C SER A 109 15.53 6.29 5.91
N LYS A 110 14.30 6.74 5.58
CA LYS A 110 13.18 7.00 6.50
C LYS A 110 11.76 6.90 5.88
N GLN A 111 11.61 7.22 4.60
CA GLN A 111 10.31 7.33 3.91
C GLN A 111 9.84 5.98 3.34
N SER A 112 9.37 5.07 4.20
CA SER A 112 9.10 3.67 3.82
C SER A 112 7.61 3.33 3.62
N TYR A 113 6.68 4.23 3.94
CA TYR A 113 5.24 3.97 3.90
C TYR A 113 4.55 4.88 2.90
N LEU A 114 3.39 4.46 2.39
CA LEU A 114 2.58 5.28 1.51
C LEU A 114 1.61 6.14 2.34
N GLY A 115 1.76 7.46 2.23
CA GLY A 115 0.74 8.42 2.67
C GLY A 115 -0.40 8.50 1.68
N SER A 116 -0.07 8.57 0.38
CA SER A 116 -1.05 8.50 -0.71
C SER A 116 -0.53 7.74 -1.93
N ILE A 117 -1.47 7.24 -2.74
CA ILE A 117 -1.22 6.58 -4.01
C ILE A 117 -2.33 6.94 -5.01
N ASP A 118 -1.92 7.43 -6.18
CA ASP A 118 -2.83 7.74 -7.28
C ASP A 118 -2.76 6.63 -8.33
N ILE A 119 -3.93 6.11 -8.72
CA ILE A 119 -4.06 4.92 -9.57
C ILE A 119 -4.92 5.23 -10.78
N ASP A 120 -4.37 5.03 -11.97
CA ASP A 120 -5.14 4.96 -13.21
C ASP A 120 -5.82 3.59 -13.33
N ILE A 121 -7.16 3.58 -13.45
CA ILE A 121 -7.97 2.36 -13.57
C ILE A 121 -8.63 2.28 -14.94
N SER A 122 -8.48 1.13 -15.61
CA SER A 122 -9.07 0.84 -16.93
C SER A 122 -9.69 -0.55 -16.95
N PHE A 123 -10.73 -0.79 -17.75
CA PHE A 123 -11.22 -2.14 -17.98
C PHE A 123 -10.16 -2.96 -18.72
N ARG A 124 -9.83 -4.15 -18.20
CA ARG A 124 -8.83 -5.02 -18.83
C ARG A 124 -9.18 -5.41 -20.26
N ALA A 125 -10.47 -5.61 -20.52
CA ALA A 125 -10.99 -5.88 -21.86
C ALA A 125 -12.01 -4.80 -22.22
N ARG A 126 -11.68 -3.95 -23.20
CA ARG A 126 -12.55 -2.86 -23.66
C ARG A 126 -13.96 -3.32 -24.04
N GLY A 127 -14.08 -4.46 -24.73
CA GLY A 127 -15.37 -5.05 -25.10
C GLY A 127 -16.21 -5.58 -23.91
N LYS A 128 -15.64 -5.62 -22.70
CA LYS A 128 -16.34 -5.97 -21.46
C LYS A 128 -16.59 -4.75 -20.57
N ALA A 129 -16.33 -3.54 -21.08
CA ALA A 129 -16.63 -2.31 -20.35
C ALA A 129 -18.14 -2.19 -20.11
N VAL A 130 -18.50 -1.71 -18.92
CA VAL A 130 -19.88 -1.49 -18.52
C VAL A 130 -20.07 -0.05 -18.08
N ASN A 131 -21.29 0.47 -18.26
CA ASN A 131 -21.63 1.83 -17.85
C ASN A 131 -21.84 1.98 -16.33
N THR A 132 -21.78 0.87 -15.57
CA THR A 132 -21.89 0.84 -14.12
C THR A 132 -20.96 1.86 -13.48
N VAL A 133 -21.48 2.60 -12.51
CA VAL A 133 -20.72 3.56 -11.73
C VAL A 133 -20.05 2.84 -10.57
N PHE A 134 -18.73 2.95 -10.47
CA PHE A 134 -17.92 2.36 -9.40
C PHE A 134 -17.64 3.38 -8.31
N ASP A 135 -17.93 3.02 -7.07
CA ASP A 135 -17.66 3.86 -5.90
C ASP A 135 -16.16 3.78 -5.53
N GLN A 136 -15.49 4.93 -5.50
CA GLN A 136 -14.07 5.02 -5.20
C GLN A 136 -13.73 4.54 -3.79
N ASP A 137 -14.63 4.71 -2.82
CA ASP A 137 -14.38 4.26 -1.44
C ASP A 137 -14.39 2.73 -1.36
N GLU A 138 -15.27 2.06 -2.12
CA GLU A 138 -15.31 0.61 -2.19
C GLU A 138 -14.13 0.02 -2.98
N LEU A 139 -13.71 0.69 -4.06
CA LEU A 139 -12.48 0.34 -4.78
C LEU A 139 -11.25 0.44 -3.88
N ALA A 140 -11.13 1.51 -3.09
CA ALA A 140 -10.03 1.70 -2.15
C ALA A 140 -10.02 0.62 -1.06
N LYS A 141 -11.18 0.27 -0.48
CA LYS A 141 -11.31 -0.82 0.48
C LYS A 141 -10.88 -2.16 -0.11
N GLN A 142 -11.30 -2.46 -1.34
CA GLN A 142 -10.88 -3.67 -2.04
C GLN A 142 -9.37 -3.68 -2.28
N PHE A 143 -8.80 -2.56 -2.72
CA PHE A 143 -7.37 -2.44 -2.97
C PHE A 143 -6.54 -2.71 -1.70
N VAL A 144 -6.89 -2.09 -0.57
CA VAL A 144 -6.24 -2.38 0.73
C VAL A 144 -6.42 -3.86 1.09
N ARG A 145 -7.64 -4.41 0.97
CA ARG A 145 -7.91 -5.81 1.31
C ARG A 145 -7.04 -6.79 0.50
N CYS A 146 -6.77 -6.48 -0.76
CA CYS A 146 -5.98 -7.34 -1.64
C CYS A 146 -4.47 -7.18 -1.43
N TYR A 147 -4.00 -5.97 -1.13
CA TYR A 147 -2.59 -5.60 -1.28
C TYR A 147 -1.93 -4.96 -0.06
N GLU A 148 -2.61 -4.91 1.10
CA GLU A 148 -2.02 -4.39 2.33
C GLU A 148 -0.67 -5.07 2.62
N SER A 149 0.30 -4.29 3.09
CA SER A 149 1.68 -4.73 3.32
C SER A 149 2.44 -5.17 2.06
N GLN A 150 1.99 -4.80 0.87
CA GLN A 150 2.83 -4.84 -0.34
C GLN A 150 3.50 -3.48 -0.58
N ILE A 151 4.64 -3.51 -1.28
CA ILE A 151 5.35 -2.32 -1.73
C ILE A 151 4.78 -1.92 -3.10
N PHE A 152 4.45 -0.63 -3.24
CA PHE A 152 4.12 -0.02 -4.51
C PHE A 152 5.12 1.08 -4.89
N SER A 153 5.24 1.31 -6.20
CA SER A 153 6.02 2.40 -6.76
C SER A 153 5.32 2.98 -8.00
N PRO A 154 5.54 4.25 -8.34
CA PRO A 154 5.07 4.81 -9.60
C PRO A 154 5.48 3.95 -10.79
N THR A 155 4.70 4.02 -11.86
CA THR A 155 4.79 3.20 -13.09
C THR A 155 4.29 1.76 -12.97
N GLN A 156 4.18 1.21 -11.75
CA GLN A 156 3.78 -0.17 -11.52
C GLN A 156 2.44 -0.51 -12.17
N TYR A 157 2.39 -1.68 -12.80
CA TYR A 157 1.23 -2.13 -13.57
C TYR A 157 0.75 -3.48 -13.04
N LEU A 158 -0.51 -3.53 -12.61
CA LEU A 158 -1.11 -4.71 -12.00
C LEU A 158 -2.56 -4.92 -12.47
N ILE A 159 -3.15 -6.02 -12.02
CA ILE A 159 -4.53 -6.40 -12.30
C ILE A 159 -5.26 -6.52 -10.96
N MET A 160 -6.47 -5.97 -10.90
CA MET A 160 -7.38 -6.13 -9.76
C MET A 160 -8.74 -6.61 -10.25
N GLU A 161 -9.38 -7.46 -9.45
CA GLU A 161 -10.78 -7.84 -9.63
C GLU A 161 -11.64 -7.07 -8.63
N PHE A 162 -12.74 -6.51 -9.12
CA PHE A 162 -13.75 -5.86 -8.29
C PHE A 162 -15.16 -6.11 -8.87
N GLN A 163 -16.02 -6.73 -8.07
CA GLN A 163 -17.43 -7.00 -8.40
C GLN A 163 -17.62 -7.78 -9.72
N GLY A 164 -16.76 -8.76 -9.99
CA GLY A 164 -16.77 -9.60 -11.20
C GLY A 164 -16.08 -8.96 -12.41
N HIS A 165 -15.58 -7.74 -12.29
CA HIS A 165 -14.89 -7.03 -13.36
C HIS A 165 -13.38 -7.01 -13.12
N PHE A 166 -12.62 -7.21 -14.19
CA PHE A 166 -11.16 -7.16 -14.17
C PHE A 166 -10.67 -5.82 -14.67
N PHE A 167 -9.83 -5.17 -13.87
CA PHE A 167 -9.26 -3.87 -14.15
C PHE A 167 -7.74 -3.97 -14.27
N ASP A 168 -7.21 -3.23 -15.22
CA ASP A 168 -5.79 -2.92 -15.27
C ASP A 168 -5.57 -1.64 -14.45
N LEU A 169 -4.62 -1.70 -13.50
CA LEU A 169 -4.27 -0.60 -12.63
C LEU A 169 -2.84 -0.16 -12.93
N LYS A 170 -2.63 1.13 -13.16
CA LYS A 170 -1.30 1.73 -13.29
C LYS A 170 -1.08 2.76 -12.19
N ILE A 171 -0.03 2.57 -11.39
CA ILE A 171 0.33 3.52 -10.35
C ILE A 171 0.92 4.77 -11.01
N ARG A 172 0.23 5.89 -10.87
CA ARG A 172 0.62 7.15 -11.50
C ARG A 172 1.69 7.86 -10.68
N ASN A 173 1.42 7.99 -9.38
CA ASN A 173 2.31 8.65 -8.44
C ASN A 173 2.08 8.09 -7.03
N VAL A 174 3.04 8.36 -6.14
CA VAL A 174 2.95 8.02 -4.73
C VAL A 174 3.46 9.19 -3.89
N GLN A 175 2.98 9.29 -2.66
CA GLN A 175 3.61 10.10 -1.63
C GLN A 175 4.14 9.18 -0.53
N ALA A 176 5.46 9.08 -0.43
CA ALA A 176 6.10 8.35 0.65
C ALA A 176 6.08 9.20 1.93
N ILE A 177 5.90 8.55 3.08
CA ILE A 177 5.91 9.17 4.40
C ILE A 177 6.78 8.37 5.37
N ASP A 178 7.41 9.08 6.31
CA ASP A 178 7.93 8.54 7.55
C ASP A 178 6.77 8.56 8.55
N LEU A 179 6.61 7.48 9.29
CA LEU A 179 5.60 7.37 10.33
C LEU A 179 5.86 8.34 11.50
N GLY A 180 7.10 8.81 11.63
CA GLY A 180 7.50 9.83 12.60
C GLY A 180 7.30 11.27 12.13
N ASP A 181 7.10 11.51 10.84
CA ASP A 181 6.94 12.85 10.27
C ASP A 181 5.52 13.38 10.52
N ILE A 182 5.40 14.71 10.64
CA ILE A 182 4.20 15.48 11.04
C ILE A 182 3.40 15.94 9.81
N GLU A 183 4.10 16.10 8.70
CA GLU A 183 3.61 16.34 7.35
C GLU A 183 4.50 15.48 6.46
N PRO A 184 4.04 14.92 5.34
CA PRO A 184 4.92 14.38 4.32
C PRO A 184 5.91 15.46 3.95
N THR A 185 7.15 15.22 4.33
CA THR A 185 8.27 16.02 3.88
C THR A 185 8.57 15.73 2.42
N ALA A 186 8.19 14.54 1.94
CA ALA A 186 8.35 14.14 0.55
C ALA A 186 7.22 14.68 -0.35
N ALA A 187 7.64 15.27 -1.46
CA ALA A 187 6.76 15.61 -2.57
C ALA A 187 6.14 14.36 -3.19
N VAL A 188 5.04 14.54 -3.91
CA VAL A 188 4.45 13.49 -4.75
C VAL A 188 5.48 13.05 -5.79
N ALA A 189 5.83 11.77 -5.77
CA ALA A 189 6.82 11.17 -6.65
C ALA A 189 6.17 10.42 -7.81
N THR A 190 6.74 10.55 -9.00
CA THR A 190 6.27 9.91 -10.25
C THR A 190 7.25 8.90 -10.81
N GLY A 191 8.47 8.83 -10.28
CA GLY A 191 9.48 7.88 -10.69
C GLY A 191 9.51 6.61 -9.82
N ILE A 192 9.92 5.51 -10.44
CA ILE A 192 9.91 4.15 -9.88
C ILE A 192 10.85 3.98 -8.67
N GLU A 193 11.82 4.88 -8.51
CA GLU A 193 12.75 4.94 -7.38
C GLU A 193 12.05 5.18 -6.05
N THR A 194 10.90 5.87 -6.06
CA THR A 194 10.12 6.04 -4.83
C THR A 194 9.25 4.81 -4.59
N LYS A 195 9.47 4.16 -3.44
CA LYS A 195 8.81 2.91 -3.05
C LYS A 195 8.21 3.07 -1.67
N GLY A 196 7.02 2.55 -1.44
CA GLY A 196 6.40 2.60 -0.13
C GLY A 196 5.47 1.43 0.13
N ILE A 197 5.35 1.06 1.40
CA ILE A 197 4.44 0.01 1.87
C ILE A 197 3.02 0.57 1.94
N LEU A 198 2.08 -0.16 1.34
CA LEU A 198 0.65 0.10 1.48
C LEU A 198 0.16 -0.25 2.89
N THR A 199 -0.53 0.69 3.53
CA THR A 199 -1.17 0.49 4.84
C THR A 199 -2.67 0.77 4.74
N LYS A 200 -3.42 0.44 5.79
CA LYS A 200 -4.86 0.79 5.89
C LYS A 200 -5.10 2.31 5.90
N GLN A 201 -4.08 3.08 6.25
CA GLN A 201 -4.13 4.53 6.36
C GLN A 201 -3.74 5.23 5.06
N THR A 202 -3.16 4.52 4.09
CA THR A 202 -2.80 5.09 2.78
C THR A 202 -4.04 5.64 2.09
N GLN A 203 -3.99 6.90 1.68
CA GLN A 203 -5.02 7.50 0.84
C GLN A 203 -4.89 6.99 -0.59
N ILE A 204 -5.90 6.27 -1.06
CA ILE A 204 -5.95 5.77 -2.44
C ILE A 204 -6.91 6.63 -3.25
N ASN A 205 -6.44 7.17 -4.37
CA ASN A 205 -7.25 7.95 -5.30
C ASN A 205 -7.27 7.25 -6.67
N PHE A 206 -8.46 7.04 -7.23
CA PHE A 206 -8.60 6.41 -8.54
C PHE A 206 -8.94 7.46 -9.60
N PHE A 207 -8.31 7.31 -10.77
CA PHE A 207 -8.54 8.15 -11.93
C PHE A 207 -8.90 7.28 -13.13
N LYS A 208 -9.80 7.78 -13.97
CA LYS A 208 -10.11 7.11 -15.23
C LYS A 208 -8.82 6.99 -16.05
N GLY A 209 -8.52 5.77 -16.49
CA GLY A 209 -7.42 5.55 -17.41
C GLY A 209 -7.67 6.19 -18.77
N ARG A 210 -6.67 6.08 -19.65
CA ARG A 210 -6.66 6.77 -20.96
C ARG A 210 -7.80 6.37 -21.89
N ASP A 211 -8.44 5.23 -21.66
CA ASP A 211 -9.61 4.80 -22.45
C ASP A 211 -10.90 5.53 -22.05
N GLY A 212 -10.95 6.15 -20.86
CA GLY A 212 -12.10 6.88 -20.35
C GLY A 212 -13.33 6.00 -20.03
N LEU A 213 -13.22 4.68 -20.10
CA LEU A 213 -14.38 3.77 -20.07
C LEU A 213 -14.90 3.47 -18.66
N VAL A 214 -14.09 3.69 -17.63
CA VAL A 214 -14.49 3.46 -16.24
C VAL A 214 -15.29 4.67 -15.74
N ASN A 215 -16.51 4.43 -15.26
CA ASN A 215 -17.32 5.47 -14.63
C ASN A 215 -17.07 5.47 -13.12
N LEU A 216 -16.37 6.48 -12.62
CA LEU A 216 -16.09 6.64 -11.20
C LEU A 216 -17.10 7.61 -10.58
N LYS A 217 -17.70 7.21 -9.47
CA LYS A 217 -18.40 8.13 -8.57
C LYS A 217 -17.34 8.87 -7.77
N SER A 218 -17.48 10.17 -7.62
CA SER A 218 -16.70 10.91 -6.62
C SER A 218 -16.93 10.28 -5.25
N SER A 219 -15.86 10.18 -4.45
CA SER A 219 -15.99 9.74 -3.06
C SER A 219 -17.02 10.63 -2.36
N ASN A 220 -18.08 10.03 -1.81
CA ASN A 220 -19.09 10.74 -1.00
C ASN A 220 -18.51 11.16 0.36
N SER A 221 -17.27 10.80 0.64
CA SER A 221 -16.64 11.03 1.92
C SER A 221 -16.12 12.47 2.05
N LEU A 222 -17.00 13.31 2.57
CA LEU A 222 -16.66 14.00 3.82
C LEU A 222 -16.34 12.92 4.88
N ARG A 223 -15.18 12.25 4.76
CA ARG A 223 -14.74 11.16 5.66
C ARG A 223 -15.04 11.54 7.12
N PRO A 224 -15.81 10.75 7.90
CA PRO A 224 -15.73 10.79 9.35
C PRO A 224 -14.27 10.45 9.71
N ARG A 225 -13.58 11.45 10.25
CA ARG A 225 -12.12 11.57 10.26
C ARG A 225 -11.47 10.74 11.39
N SER A 226 -11.48 9.40 11.33
CA SER A 226 -10.74 8.59 12.33
C SER A 226 -9.21 8.62 12.15
N ASN A 227 -8.72 9.01 10.97
CA ASN A 227 -7.29 9.10 10.64
C ASN A 227 -6.80 10.52 10.32
N ALA A 228 -7.54 11.55 10.76
CA ALA A 228 -7.23 12.96 10.49
C ALA A 228 -5.77 13.30 10.84
N VAL A 229 -5.26 12.73 11.93
CA VAL A 229 -3.92 13.04 12.46
C VAL A 229 -2.78 12.72 11.49
N ILE A 230 -2.94 11.79 10.54
CA ILE A 230 -1.87 11.33 9.62
C ILE A 230 -1.89 12.11 8.30
N ARG A 231 -2.89 12.97 8.09
CA ARG A 231 -3.01 13.71 6.85
C ARG A 231 -1.90 14.77 6.71
N PRO A 232 -1.28 14.88 5.53
CA PRO A 232 -0.35 15.96 5.19
C PRO A 232 -0.92 17.36 5.43
N ASP A 233 -2.21 17.47 5.17
CA ASP A 233 -3.02 18.66 5.09
C ASP A 233 -3.93 18.81 6.32
N PHE A 234 -3.73 17.98 7.35
CA PHE A 234 -4.55 18.07 8.56
C PHE A 234 -4.16 19.30 9.38
N LYS A 235 -5.08 20.27 9.39
CA LYS A 235 -4.98 21.46 10.21
C LYS A 235 -5.91 21.29 11.42
N PHE A 236 -5.37 21.51 12.61
CA PHE A 236 -6.18 21.53 13.84
C PHE A 236 -7.14 22.73 13.86
N GLU A 237 -6.88 23.72 13.01
CA GLU A 237 -7.81 24.79 12.65
C GLU A 237 -9.21 24.25 12.24
N ASP A 238 -9.27 23.12 11.51
CA ASP A 238 -10.54 22.46 11.11
C ASP A 238 -11.33 21.89 12.30
N LEU A 239 -10.70 21.76 13.47
CA LEU A 239 -11.33 21.33 14.71
C LEU A 239 -11.70 22.50 15.63
N GLY A 240 -11.48 23.74 15.18
CA GLY A 240 -11.69 24.95 15.96
C GLY A 240 -10.56 25.25 16.95
N VAL A 241 -9.38 24.65 16.74
CA VAL A 241 -8.17 24.86 17.56
C VAL A 241 -7.14 25.56 16.69
N GLY A 242 -7.06 26.89 16.75
CA GLY A 242 -6.11 27.66 15.95
C GLY A 242 -4.77 27.88 16.66
N GLY A 243 -3.69 27.95 15.89
CA GLY A 243 -2.40 28.51 16.33
C GLY A 243 -1.41 27.56 17.01
N LEU A 244 -1.68 26.25 17.06
CA LEU A 244 -0.79 25.24 17.66
C LEU A 244 -0.71 23.95 16.83
N ASP A 245 -1.06 24.02 15.55
CA ASP A 245 -1.25 22.88 14.65
C ASP A 245 0.03 22.04 14.52
N LYS A 246 1.19 22.68 14.46
CA LYS A 246 2.50 22.01 14.30
C LYS A 246 2.88 21.21 15.55
N GLU A 247 2.76 21.81 16.72
CA GLU A 247 3.08 21.18 18.02
C GLU A 247 2.11 20.04 18.32
N PHE A 248 0.81 20.24 18.09
CA PHE A 248 -0.19 19.22 18.36
C PHE A 248 -0.07 18.03 17.41
N THR A 249 0.16 18.24 16.11
CA THR A 249 0.33 17.14 15.17
C THR A 249 1.53 16.26 15.55
N LYS A 250 2.63 16.87 16.00
CA LYS A 250 3.82 16.16 16.49
C LYS A 250 3.55 15.27 17.70
N ILE A 251 2.93 15.85 18.71
CA ILE A 251 2.65 15.16 19.98
C ILE A 251 1.67 14.02 19.73
N PHE A 252 0.65 14.25 18.91
CA PHE A 252 -0.36 13.26 18.61
C PHE A 252 0.17 12.09 17.80
N ARG A 253 0.89 12.33 16.69
CA ARG A 253 1.47 11.21 15.92
C ARG A 253 2.37 10.37 16.79
N ARG A 254 3.23 10.99 17.62
CA ARG A 254 4.08 10.24 18.57
C ARG A 254 3.26 9.46 19.60
N ALA A 255 2.21 10.04 20.16
CA ALA A 255 1.39 9.40 21.19
C ALA A 255 0.52 8.26 20.64
N PHE A 256 0.12 8.33 19.37
CA PHE A 256 -0.84 7.40 18.76
C PHE A 256 -0.24 6.49 17.68
N ALA A 257 0.99 6.73 17.21
CA ALA A 257 1.68 5.90 16.21
C ALA A 257 1.62 4.42 16.56
N SER A 258 1.83 4.10 17.83
CA SER A 258 1.80 2.72 18.33
C SER A 258 0.42 2.03 18.25
N ARG A 259 -0.67 2.78 18.15
CA ARG A 259 -2.02 2.21 17.93
C ARG A 259 -2.42 2.15 16.46
N ILE A 260 -1.66 2.83 15.61
CA ILE A 260 -1.95 3.06 14.20
C ILE A 260 -1.12 2.12 13.32
N PHE A 261 0.11 1.82 13.74
CA PHE A 261 1.07 1.00 12.99
C PHE A 261 1.16 -0.43 13.50
N PRO A 262 1.58 -1.40 12.67
CA PRO A 262 1.78 -2.78 13.09
C PRO A 262 2.82 -2.93 14.21
N PRO A 263 2.68 -3.91 15.13
CA PRO A 263 3.63 -4.15 16.23
C PRO A 263 5.09 -4.28 15.78
N SER A 264 5.33 -5.00 14.68
CA SER A 264 6.69 -5.19 14.12
C SER A 264 7.36 -3.89 13.65
N VAL A 265 6.55 -2.88 13.31
CA VAL A 265 7.03 -1.55 12.91
C VAL A 265 7.37 -0.70 14.13
N ILE A 266 6.53 -0.79 15.16
CA ILE A 266 6.71 -0.07 16.42
C ILE A 266 8.01 -0.51 17.11
N GLU A 267 8.26 -1.82 17.12
CA GLU A 267 9.48 -2.42 17.67
C GLU A 267 10.74 -1.93 16.93
N LYS A 268 10.72 -1.90 15.59
CA LYS A 268 11.86 -1.42 14.79
C LYS A 268 12.10 0.09 14.93
N LEU A 269 11.06 0.88 15.14
CA LEU A 269 11.18 2.32 15.38
C LEU A 269 11.57 2.64 16.83
N GLY A 270 11.64 1.66 17.73
CA GLY A 270 11.90 1.87 19.16
C GLY A 270 10.84 2.75 19.84
N ILE A 271 9.63 2.81 19.28
CA ILE A 271 8.56 3.68 19.79
C ILE A 271 7.87 2.93 20.93
N SER A 272 7.96 3.46 22.15
CA SER A 272 7.20 2.94 23.28
C SER A 272 5.75 3.39 23.21
N HIS A 273 4.82 2.48 23.57
CA HIS A 273 3.41 2.84 23.72
C HIS A 273 3.26 3.94 24.77
N VAL A 274 2.71 5.09 24.34
CA VAL A 274 2.38 6.18 25.27
C VAL A 274 1.17 5.78 26.10
N LYS A 275 1.36 5.63 27.42
CA LYS A 275 0.32 5.21 28.36
C LYS A 275 -0.77 6.27 28.56
N GLY A 276 -0.43 7.55 28.41
CA GLY A 276 -1.37 8.67 28.55
C GLY A 276 -0.75 10.00 28.13
N LEU A 277 -1.60 10.98 27.84
CA LEU A 277 -1.20 12.34 27.47
C LEU A 277 -1.76 13.32 28.51
N LEU A 278 -0.91 14.17 29.09
CA LEU A 278 -1.34 15.24 30.00
C LEU A 278 -1.34 16.58 29.27
N LEU A 279 -2.49 17.24 29.17
CA LEU A 279 -2.62 18.59 28.64
C LEU A 279 -2.64 19.59 29.81
N TYR A 280 -1.66 20.49 29.91
CA TYR A 280 -1.58 21.52 30.96
C TYR A 280 -1.43 22.92 30.36
N GLY A 281 -1.85 23.94 31.12
CA GLY A 281 -1.74 25.35 30.74
C GLY A 281 -2.87 26.22 31.30
N PRO A 282 -2.80 27.56 31.15
CA PRO A 282 -3.76 28.53 31.68
C PRO A 282 -5.23 28.22 31.33
N PRO A 283 -6.22 28.65 32.12
CA PRO A 283 -7.64 28.47 31.76
C PRO A 283 -7.95 29.12 30.39
N GLY A 284 -8.90 28.55 29.65
CA GLY A 284 -9.30 29.08 28.32
C GLY A 284 -8.48 28.62 27.11
N THR A 285 -7.39 27.86 27.29
CA THR A 285 -6.51 27.43 26.17
C THR A 285 -6.96 26.17 25.40
N GLY A 286 -8.25 25.84 25.40
CA GLY A 286 -8.79 24.75 24.55
C GLY A 286 -8.48 23.30 24.95
N LYS A 287 -7.79 23.03 26.07
CA LYS A 287 -7.39 21.66 26.51
C LYS A 287 -8.53 20.64 26.51
N THR A 288 -9.69 21.00 27.08
CA THR A 288 -10.86 20.12 27.17
C THR A 288 -11.50 19.89 25.79
N LEU A 289 -11.51 20.91 24.94
CA LEU A 289 -11.98 20.79 23.55
C LEU A 289 -11.11 19.81 22.79
N ILE A 290 -9.79 19.95 22.90
CA ILE A 290 -8.81 19.03 22.30
C ILE A 290 -9.07 17.62 22.79
N ALA A 291 -9.05 17.37 24.11
CA ALA A 291 -9.25 16.04 24.70
C ALA A 291 -10.52 15.33 24.20
N ARG A 292 -11.65 16.06 24.12
CA ARG A 292 -12.90 15.52 23.56
C ARG A 292 -12.75 15.12 22.10
N LYS A 293 -12.16 15.99 21.27
CA LYS A 293 -11.94 15.72 19.84
C LYS A 293 -11.01 14.52 19.63
N ILE A 294 -9.96 14.36 20.44
CA ILE A 294 -9.11 13.14 20.41
C ILE A 294 -9.95 11.90 20.71
N GLY A 295 -10.73 11.94 21.79
CA GLY A 295 -11.55 10.81 22.21
C GLY A 295 -12.52 10.35 21.13
N THR A 296 -13.12 11.30 20.39
CA THR A 296 -13.97 10.97 19.24
C THR A 296 -13.18 10.41 18.06
N MET A 297 -11.98 10.92 17.78
CA MET A 297 -11.15 10.42 16.66
C MET A 297 -10.62 9.00 16.88
N LEU A 298 -10.26 8.63 18.11
CA LEU A 298 -9.63 7.33 18.41
C LEU A 298 -10.62 6.19 18.63
N ASN A 299 -11.88 6.50 18.95
CA ASN A 299 -12.92 5.51 19.24
C ASN A 299 -13.93 5.34 18.08
N GLY A 300 -13.60 5.85 16.89
CA GLY A 300 -14.44 5.84 15.69
C GLY A 300 -13.92 4.94 14.59
#